data_AF-A0A1I8JAW2-F1
#
_entry.id   AF-A0A1I8JAW2-F1
#
_cell.length_a   1.000
_cell.length_b   1.000
_cell.length_c   1.000
_cell.angle_alpha   90.00
_cell.angle_beta   90.00
_cell.angle_gamma   90.00
#
_symmetry.space_group_name_H-M   'P 1'
#
loop_
_entity.id
_entity.type
_entity.pdbx_description
1 polymer ?
#
loop_
_entity_poly.entity_id
_entity_poly.type
_entity_poly.pdbx_seq_one_letter_code
_entity_poly.pdbx_strand_id
1 'polypeptide(L)'
;FTRERAVLQQCLAELLDGVARGLSVNGCNITGSFAEGWANSLAQVNGKTAADSDIDWTFLVEEPVFHLEGGCKCNRSRMDSRPLNVVQGHALVDSGAGCQPAVSAPASGARPAQDACHAVQCCSVYFEERIRVLLPAPNQLLPNVHLVRATRPNEFNELRVSFSFHEKQIMRNLNTVQGQLFVIIKFIFKRYLPHTLATPGLKTYHAKTLLFFMLEKHGMHNASKWE
;
A
#
# COMPACT_ATOMS: atom_id res chain seq x y z
N PHE A 1 -15.36 4.34 18.38
CA PHE A 1 -14.44 3.21 18.12
C PHE A 1 -14.06 2.59 19.44
N THR A 2 -14.13 1.26 19.60
CA THR A 2 -13.64 0.58 20.80
C THR A 2 -12.42 -0.26 20.43
N ARG A 3 -11.60 -0.63 21.43
CA ARG A 3 -10.40 -1.45 21.22
C ARG A 3 -10.77 -2.82 20.65
N GLU A 4 -11.83 -3.44 21.15
CA GLU A 4 -12.30 -4.76 20.72
C GLU A 4 -12.66 -4.76 19.24
N ARG A 5 -13.34 -3.70 18.75
CA ARG A 5 -13.69 -3.57 17.34
C ARG A 5 -12.47 -3.38 16.45
N ALA A 6 -11.48 -2.62 16.91
CA ALA A 6 -10.23 -2.44 16.17
C ALA A 6 -9.48 -3.78 16.02
N VAL A 7 -9.38 -4.56 17.09
CA VAL A 7 -8.79 -5.91 17.06
C VAL A 7 -9.52 -6.81 16.06
N LEU A 8 -10.86 -6.85 16.12
CA LEU A 8 -11.65 -7.66 15.18
C LEU A 8 -11.44 -7.24 13.71
N GLN A 9 -11.31 -5.94 13.42
CA GLN A 9 -11.05 -5.45 12.06
C GLN A 9 -9.67 -5.90 11.55
N GLN A 10 -8.65 -5.86 12.41
CA GLN A 10 -7.32 -6.36 12.07
C GLN A 10 -7.34 -7.88 11.83
N CYS A 11 -7.96 -8.65 12.73
CA CYS A 11 -8.08 -10.10 12.58
C CYS A 11 -8.82 -10.48 11.29
N LEU A 12 -9.87 -9.74 10.92
CA LEU A 12 -10.57 -9.98 9.66
C LEU A 12 -9.68 -9.71 8.44
N ALA A 13 -8.87 -8.66 8.46
CA ALA A 13 -7.94 -8.35 7.39
C ALA A 13 -6.82 -9.40 7.26
N GLU A 14 -6.34 -9.94 8.38
CA GLU A 14 -5.40 -11.06 8.40
C GLU A 14 -6.02 -12.33 7.83
N LEU A 15 -7.25 -12.66 8.24
CA LEU A 15 -7.99 -13.81 7.71
C LEU A 15 -8.22 -13.68 6.20
N LEU A 16 -8.65 -12.51 5.72
CA LEU A 16 -8.87 -12.26 4.29
C LEU A 16 -7.57 -12.44 3.48
N ASP A 17 -6.46 -11.92 3.98
CA ASP A 17 -5.13 -12.06 3.34
C ASP A 17 -4.60 -13.50 3.42
N GLY A 18 -4.96 -14.27 4.46
CA GLY A 18 -4.68 -15.70 4.57
C GLY A 18 -5.49 -16.54 3.59
N VAL A 19 -6.80 -16.31 3.52
CA VAL A 19 -7.72 -16.97 2.57
C VAL A 19 -7.32 -16.64 1.14
N ALA A 20 -7.02 -15.37 0.84
CA ALA A 20 -6.55 -14.96 -0.47
C ALA A 20 -5.28 -15.70 -0.87
N ARG A 21 -4.29 -15.81 0.02
CA ARG A 21 -3.07 -16.60 -0.25
C ARG A 21 -3.36 -18.08 -0.45
N GLY A 22 -4.31 -18.66 0.27
CA GLY A 22 -4.69 -20.07 0.13
C GLY A 22 -5.49 -20.40 -1.13
N LEU A 23 -6.24 -19.43 -1.67
CA LEU A 23 -7.08 -19.60 -2.85
C LEU A 23 -6.42 -19.12 -4.16
N SER A 24 -5.38 -18.30 -4.06
CA SER A 24 -4.77 -17.68 -5.23
C SER A 24 -3.71 -18.55 -5.89
N VAL A 25 -3.59 -18.40 -7.21
CA VAL A 25 -2.38 -18.76 -7.96
C VAL A 25 -1.21 -17.91 -7.42
N ASN A 26 0.00 -18.50 -7.40
CA ASN A 26 1.22 -17.86 -6.91
C ASN A 26 1.35 -16.39 -7.38
N GLY A 27 1.71 -15.50 -6.45
CA GLY A 27 1.99 -14.08 -6.75
C GLY A 27 0.84 -13.09 -6.52
N CYS A 28 -0.37 -13.55 -6.16
CA CYS A 28 -1.50 -12.66 -5.87
C CYS A 28 -1.52 -12.17 -4.41
N ASN A 29 -1.65 -10.86 -4.20
CA ASN A 29 -1.65 -10.23 -2.88
C ASN A 29 -2.78 -9.21 -2.75
N ILE A 30 -3.52 -9.23 -1.65
CA ILE A 30 -4.47 -8.13 -1.34
C ILE A 30 -3.69 -6.98 -0.70
N THR A 31 -3.99 -5.76 -1.15
CA THR A 31 -3.46 -4.49 -0.65
C THR A 31 -4.60 -3.52 -0.33
N GLY A 32 -4.27 -2.33 0.13
CA GLY A 32 -5.27 -1.32 0.45
C GLY A 32 -6.14 -1.69 1.65
N SER A 33 -7.27 -1.00 1.78
CA SER A 33 -7.96 -0.91 3.07
C SER A 33 -8.63 -2.20 3.54
N PHE A 34 -8.91 -3.16 2.64
CA PHE A 34 -9.39 -4.49 3.04
C PHE A 34 -8.30 -5.33 3.72
N ALA A 35 -7.04 -5.20 3.28
CA ALA A 35 -5.93 -5.97 3.83
C ALA A 35 -5.19 -5.25 4.97
N GLU A 36 -5.34 -3.93 5.07
CA GLU A 36 -4.66 -3.08 6.06
C GLU A 36 -5.30 -3.10 7.46
N GLY A 37 -6.53 -3.65 7.59
CA GLY A 37 -7.23 -3.71 8.88
C GLY A 37 -7.84 -2.38 9.34
N TRP A 38 -7.77 -1.33 8.50
CA TRP A 38 -8.26 -0.01 8.82
C TRP A 38 -9.01 0.64 7.66
N ALA A 39 -10.07 1.37 8.00
CA ALA A 39 -10.73 2.33 7.12
C ALA A 39 -11.30 1.76 5.79
N ASN A 40 -11.69 0.47 5.76
CA ASN A 40 -12.55 -0.13 4.74
C ASN A 40 -14.04 0.29 4.90
N SER A 41 -14.40 0.81 6.07
CA SER A 41 -15.69 1.36 6.43
C SER A 41 -15.60 2.88 6.57
N LEU A 42 -16.01 3.61 5.52
CA LEU A 42 -16.04 5.08 5.53
C LEU A 42 -17.45 5.66 5.35
N ALA A 43 -18.47 4.82 5.10
CA ALA A 43 -19.86 5.28 5.00
C ALA A 43 -20.37 5.80 6.34
N GLN A 44 -19.99 5.12 7.42
CA GLN A 44 -20.26 5.50 8.80
C GLN A 44 -19.08 5.07 9.65
N VAL A 45 -18.78 5.82 10.71
CA VAL A 45 -17.69 5.57 11.66
C VAL A 45 -17.98 4.36 12.59
N ASN A 46 -18.90 3.48 12.17
CA ASN A 46 -19.40 2.33 12.93
C ASN A 46 -18.80 0.99 12.49
N GLY A 47 -17.94 0.97 11.46
CA GLY A 47 -17.27 -0.23 10.97
C GLY A 47 -18.00 -0.98 9.84
N LYS A 48 -19.14 -0.47 9.35
CA LYS A 48 -19.81 -1.00 8.14
C LYS A 48 -19.05 -0.66 6.86
N THR A 49 -18.54 -1.67 6.14
CA THR A 49 -17.88 -1.49 4.84
C THR A 49 -18.75 -0.64 3.92
N ALA A 50 -18.14 0.38 3.30
CA ALA A 50 -18.86 1.28 2.42
C ALA A 50 -19.13 0.61 1.06
N ALA A 51 -20.23 0.96 0.39
CA ALA A 51 -20.56 0.38 -0.91
C ALA A 51 -19.55 0.76 -2.02
N ASP A 52 -18.85 1.88 -1.83
CA ASP A 52 -17.77 2.40 -2.67
C ASP A 52 -16.37 1.96 -2.17
N SER A 53 -16.30 0.85 -1.43
CA SER A 53 -15.03 0.22 -1.04
C SER A 53 -14.73 -0.95 -1.98
N ASP A 54 -13.53 -0.94 -2.53
CA ASP A 54 -12.97 -1.86 -3.50
C ASP A 54 -11.89 -2.76 -2.87
N ILE A 55 -11.70 -3.95 -3.45
CA ILE A 55 -10.58 -4.84 -3.12
C ILE A 55 -9.44 -4.58 -4.09
N ASP A 56 -8.30 -4.13 -3.59
CA ASP A 56 -7.08 -3.94 -4.37
C ASP A 56 -6.25 -5.22 -4.42
N TRP A 57 -6.13 -5.81 -5.60
CA TRP A 57 -5.25 -6.95 -5.89
C TRP A 57 -3.95 -6.48 -6.52
N THR A 58 -2.83 -7.03 -6.05
CA THR A 58 -1.51 -6.88 -6.65
C THR A 58 -1.02 -8.26 -7.10
N PHE A 59 -0.84 -8.42 -8.40
CA PHE A 59 -0.31 -9.62 -9.04
C PHE A 59 1.16 -9.40 -9.35
N LEU A 60 2.04 -10.10 -8.64
CA LEU A 60 3.47 -10.09 -8.92
C LEU A 60 3.76 -10.99 -10.11
N VAL A 61 4.32 -10.41 -11.16
CA VAL A 61 4.88 -11.14 -12.29
C VAL A 61 6.25 -11.67 -11.86
N GLU A 62 6.49 -12.96 -12.05
CA GLU A 62 7.71 -13.64 -11.59
C GLU A 62 8.97 -13.15 -12.32
N GLU A 63 8.86 -12.83 -13.62
CA GLU A 63 9.96 -12.32 -14.43
C GLU A 63 9.50 -11.20 -15.39
N PRO A 64 10.34 -10.20 -15.71
CA PRO A 64 11.71 -10.04 -15.23
C PRO A 64 11.80 -9.47 -13.80
N VAL A 65 12.83 -9.80 -13.04
CA VAL A 65 13.15 -9.10 -11.78
C VAL A 65 13.99 -7.84 -12.05
N PHE A 66 13.53 -6.67 -11.59
CA PHE A 66 14.27 -5.42 -11.73
C PHE A 66 15.21 -5.13 -10.54
N HIS A 67 16.34 -4.52 -10.83
CA HIS A 67 17.31 -4.05 -9.85
C HIS A 67 17.22 -2.52 -9.75
N LEU A 68 17.16 -1.95 -8.54
CA LEU A 68 17.14 -0.51 -8.34
C LEU A 68 18.51 -0.03 -7.85
N GLU A 69 19.00 1.07 -8.42
CA GLU A 69 20.25 1.71 -8.00
C GLU A 69 20.16 2.14 -6.52
N GLY A 70 21.22 1.90 -5.74
CA GLY A 70 21.25 2.20 -4.30
C GLY A 70 20.46 1.24 -3.39
N GLY A 71 19.69 0.29 -3.93
CA GLY A 71 19.01 -0.75 -3.15
C GLY A 71 19.45 -2.19 -3.45
N CYS A 72 19.94 -2.43 -4.66
CA CYS A 72 20.31 -3.76 -5.11
C CYS A 72 21.51 -4.33 -4.34
N LYS A 73 21.33 -5.52 -3.73
CA LYS A 73 22.38 -6.31 -3.05
C LYS A 73 22.84 -7.53 -3.87
N CYS A 74 22.34 -7.70 -5.10
CA CYS A 74 22.70 -8.82 -5.97
C CYS A 74 24.13 -8.67 -6.52
N ASN A 75 24.78 -9.79 -6.83
CA ASN A 75 26.10 -9.75 -7.44
C ASN A 75 25.98 -9.30 -8.90
N ARG A 76 26.73 -8.26 -9.30
CA ARG A 76 26.70 -7.68 -10.65
C ARG A 76 27.03 -8.69 -11.76
N SER A 77 27.81 -9.72 -11.44
CA SER A 77 28.13 -10.80 -12.38
C SER A 77 26.97 -11.76 -12.68
N ARG A 78 25.87 -11.69 -11.91
CA ARG A 78 24.66 -12.51 -12.06
C ARG A 78 23.43 -11.67 -12.42
N MET A 79 23.61 -10.38 -12.72
CA MET A 79 22.51 -9.52 -13.14
C MET A 79 22.32 -9.65 -14.64
N ASP A 80 21.10 -9.96 -15.07
CA ASP A 80 20.73 -9.95 -16.49
C ASP A 80 20.58 -8.52 -17.05
N SER A 81 20.50 -7.51 -16.17
CA SER A 81 20.31 -6.11 -16.55
C SER A 81 20.97 -5.12 -15.57
N ARG A 82 21.28 -3.91 -16.06
CA ARG A 82 21.80 -2.82 -15.23
C ARG A 82 20.75 -2.36 -14.20
N PRO A 83 21.16 -1.95 -12.97
CA PRO A 83 20.23 -1.32 -12.05
C PRO A 83 19.59 -0.06 -12.64
N LEU A 84 18.29 0.10 -12.41
CA LEU A 84 17.51 1.25 -12.82
C LEU A 84 17.69 2.40 -11.83
N ASN A 85 17.97 3.58 -12.34
CA ASN A 85 17.93 4.81 -11.55
C ASN A 85 16.48 5.21 -11.26
N VAL A 86 16.19 5.64 -10.04
CA VAL A 86 14.87 6.08 -9.61
C VAL A 86 14.85 7.59 -9.44
N VAL A 87 14.07 8.28 -10.26
CA VAL A 87 13.88 9.73 -10.20
C VAL A 87 12.44 10.03 -9.84
N GLN A 88 12.23 10.78 -8.75
CA GLN A 88 10.89 11.14 -8.26
C GLN A 88 9.95 9.92 -8.10
N GLY A 89 10.50 8.81 -7.63
CA GLY A 89 9.74 7.56 -7.41
C GLY A 89 9.45 6.72 -8.66
N HIS A 90 10.04 7.07 -9.81
CA HIS A 90 9.84 6.36 -11.08
C HIS A 90 11.18 5.84 -11.62
N ALA A 91 11.16 4.63 -12.16
CA ALA A 91 12.28 3.96 -12.79
C ALA A 91 12.04 3.91 -14.31
N LEU A 92 13.01 4.37 -15.09
CA LEU A 92 12.97 4.32 -16.55
C LEU A 92 13.28 2.89 -17.03
N VAL A 93 12.49 2.38 -17.97
CA VAL A 93 12.67 1.06 -18.60
C VAL A 93 12.81 1.17 -20.11
N ASP A 94 13.35 0.14 -20.76
CA ASP A 94 13.68 0.20 -22.19
C ASP A 94 12.47 0.04 -23.12
N SER A 95 11.29 -0.39 -22.63
CA SER A 95 10.09 -0.52 -23.47
C SER A 95 8.77 -0.25 -22.73
N GLY A 96 7.78 0.17 -23.55
CA GLY A 96 6.44 0.66 -23.21
C GLY A 96 5.88 0.29 -21.85
N ALA A 97 6.10 1.16 -20.87
CA ALA A 97 5.30 1.17 -19.65
C ALA A 97 4.00 1.95 -19.93
N GLY A 98 2.86 1.31 -19.68
CA GLY A 98 1.56 1.98 -19.76
C GLY A 98 1.31 2.93 -18.58
N CYS A 99 0.29 3.78 -18.71
CA CYS A 99 -0.08 4.77 -17.69
C CYS A 99 -1.14 4.28 -16.68
N GLN A 100 -1.79 3.15 -16.95
CA GLN A 100 -2.83 2.57 -16.09
C GLN A 100 -2.34 1.30 -15.40
N PRO A 101 -2.09 1.34 -14.07
CA PRO A 101 -1.53 0.20 -13.36
C PRO A 101 -2.59 -0.85 -13.00
N ALA A 102 -3.85 -0.43 -12.84
CA ALA A 102 -4.93 -1.26 -12.33
C ALA A 102 -6.07 -1.39 -13.36
N VAL A 103 -6.65 -2.58 -13.44
CA VAL A 103 -7.85 -2.90 -14.20
C VAL A 103 -9.02 -3.03 -13.22
N SER A 104 -10.02 -2.16 -13.35
CA SER A 104 -11.19 -2.16 -12.49
C SER A 104 -12.25 -3.15 -12.96
N ALA A 105 -12.80 -3.90 -12.00
CA ALA A 105 -13.96 -4.76 -12.16
C ALA A 105 -15.09 -4.25 -11.25
N PRO A 106 -16.30 -4.01 -11.80
CA PRO A 106 -17.40 -3.48 -11.00
C PRO A 106 -17.86 -4.47 -9.93
N ALA A 107 -18.57 -3.94 -8.93
CA ALA A 107 -19.24 -4.74 -7.92
C ALA A 107 -20.35 -5.61 -8.56
N SER A 108 -20.65 -6.74 -7.93
CA SER A 108 -21.80 -7.58 -8.23
C SER A 108 -22.56 -7.91 -6.95
N GLY A 109 -23.75 -8.52 -7.05
CA GLY A 109 -24.49 -8.97 -5.87
C GLY A 109 -23.73 -9.94 -4.96
N ALA A 110 -22.67 -10.57 -5.46
CA ALA A 110 -21.85 -11.54 -4.74
C ALA A 110 -20.48 -10.99 -4.28
N ARG A 111 -20.00 -9.85 -4.80
CA ARG A 111 -18.68 -9.31 -4.45
C ARG A 111 -18.58 -7.78 -4.61
N PRO A 112 -17.75 -7.09 -3.80
CA PRO A 112 -17.48 -5.67 -4.00
C PRO A 112 -16.72 -5.41 -5.31
N ALA A 113 -16.56 -4.13 -5.66
CA ALA A 113 -15.68 -3.72 -6.74
C ALA A 113 -14.24 -4.18 -6.47
N GLN A 114 -13.46 -4.36 -7.52
CA GLN A 114 -12.08 -4.85 -7.42
C GLN A 114 -11.18 -4.10 -8.38
N ASP A 115 -9.97 -3.81 -7.96
CA ASP A 115 -8.92 -3.24 -8.80
C ASP A 115 -7.76 -4.23 -8.87
N ALA A 116 -7.39 -4.65 -10.07
CA ALA A 116 -6.32 -5.61 -10.31
C ALA A 116 -5.08 -4.93 -10.89
N CYS A 117 -4.00 -4.86 -10.12
CA CYS A 117 -2.74 -4.27 -10.53
C CYS A 117 -1.68 -5.34 -10.81
N HIS A 118 -1.10 -5.32 -12.02
CA HIS A 118 0.08 -6.12 -12.32
C HIS A 118 1.35 -5.37 -11.94
N ALA A 119 2.19 -6.01 -11.15
CA ALA A 119 3.40 -5.46 -10.60
C ALA A 119 4.60 -6.36 -10.95
N VAL A 120 5.74 -5.74 -11.26
CA VAL A 120 6.98 -6.44 -11.58
C VAL A 120 7.87 -6.43 -10.34
N GLN A 121 8.41 -7.58 -9.97
CA GLN A 121 9.21 -7.70 -8.75
C GLN A 121 10.53 -6.93 -8.84
N CYS A 122 11.00 -6.43 -7.70
CA CYS A 122 12.38 -6.00 -7.53
C CYS A 122 13.17 -6.93 -6.62
N CYS A 123 14.49 -6.85 -6.69
CA CYS A 123 15.39 -7.69 -5.90
C CYS A 123 15.64 -7.20 -4.46
N SER A 124 15.04 -6.08 -4.02
CA SER A 124 15.39 -5.46 -2.74
C SER A 124 14.25 -4.69 -2.09
N VAL A 125 14.42 -4.38 -0.82
CA VAL A 125 13.49 -3.64 0.05
C VAL A 125 13.47 -2.12 -0.24
N TYR A 126 14.49 -1.58 -0.93
CA TYR A 126 14.71 -0.17 -1.33
C TYR A 126 14.31 0.92 -0.28
N PHE A 127 15.25 1.75 0.18
CA PHE A 127 15.05 2.66 1.32
C PHE A 127 14.65 1.98 2.64
N GLU A 128 15.22 0.79 2.88
CA GLU A 128 14.96 -0.05 4.06
C GLU A 128 15.00 0.73 5.39
N GLU A 129 16.02 1.55 5.62
CA GLU A 129 16.17 2.35 6.84
C GLU A 129 14.96 3.26 7.13
N ARG A 130 14.40 3.89 6.09
CA ARG A 130 13.23 4.77 6.24
C ARG A 130 11.93 4.03 6.50
N ILE A 131 11.86 2.75 6.14
CA ILE A 131 10.70 1.91 6.42
C ILE A 131 10.79 1.39 7.84
N ARG A 132 12.00 1.02 8.30
CA ARG A 132 12.23 0.47 9.64
C ARG A 132 11.84 1.44 10.75
N VAL A 133 12.01 2.75 10.57
CA VAL A 133 11.57 3.75 11.57
C VAL A 133 10.05 3.83 11.76
N LEU A 134 9.26 3.24 10.84
CA LEU A 134 7.80 3.20 10.92
C LEU A 134 7.27 1.89 11.53
N LEU A 135 8.16 0.95 11.86
CA LEU A 135 7.79 -0.38 12.35
C LEU A 135 8.22 -0.57 13.81
N PRO A 136 7.38 -1.18 14.65
CA PRO A 136 7.67 -1.36 16.06
C PRO A 136 8.80 -2.36 16.32
N ALA A 137 8.98 -3.34 15.45
CA ALA A 137 9.97 -4.41 15.60
C ALA A 137 11.11 -4.26 14.57
N PRO A 138 12.36 -4.01 15.00
CA PRO A 138 13.48 -3.78 14.08
C PRO A 138 13.83 -5.00 13.23
N ASN A 139 13.50 -6.21 13.71
CA ASN A 139 13.82 -7.48 13.04
C ASN A 139 12.68 -8.01 12.16
N GLN A 140 11.60 -7.25 11.95
CA GLN A 140 10.52 -7.71 11.08
C GLN A 140 11.05 -7.85 9.65
N LEU A 141 10.78 -9.00 9.03
CA LEU A 141 11.11 -9.26 7.63
C LEU A 141 10.33 -8.28 6.74
N LEU A 142 11.04 -7.61 5.82
CA LEU A 142 10.43 -6.67 4.89
C LEU A 142 10.32 -7.32 3.51
N PRO A 143 9.19 -7.16 2.82
CA PRO A 143 9.05 -7.60 1.43
C PRO A 143 9.95 -6.77 0.52
N ASN A 144 10.24 -7.27 -0.68
CA ASN A 144 10.87 -6.43 -1.69
C ASN A 144 9.85 -5.39 -2.22
N VAL A 145 10.36 -4.25 -2.70
CA VAL A 145 9.52 -3.34 -3.50
C VAL A 145 9.18 -3.96 -4.85
N HIS A 146 8.20 -3.37 -5.51
CA HIS A 146 7.78 -3.76 -6.85
C HIS A 146 7.50 -2.53 -7.69
N LEU A 147 7.50 -2.71 -9.01
CA LEU A 147 7.25 -1.67 -10.00
C LEU A 147 5.85 -1.82 -10.60
N VAL A 148 5.11 -0.73 -10.72
CA VAL A 148 3.76 -0.70 -11.33
C VAL A 148 3.72 0.20 -12.55
N ARG A 149 2.85 -0.12 -13.50
CA ARG A 149 2.64 0.67 -14.74
C ARG A 149 1.93 1.99 -14.44
N ALA A 150 2.69 3.03 -14.10
CA ALA A 150 2.15 4.33 -13.77
C ALA A 150 3.10 5.43 -14.26
N THR A 151 3.24 5.51 -15.58
CA THR A 151 4.06 6.55 -16.23
C THR A 151 3.51 7.94 -15.94
N ARG A 152 4.41 8.90 -15.66
CA ARG A 152 4.04 10.29 -15.36
C ARG A 152 3.43 10.98 -16.59
N PRO A 153 2.60 12.03 -16.41
CA PRO A 153 2.10 12.83 -17.53
C PRO A 153 3.27 13.38 -18.36
N ASN A 154 3.18 13.23 -19.68
CA ASN A 154 4.20 13.66 -20.66
C ASN A 154 5.54 12.90 -20.62
N GLU A 155 5.66 11.86 -19.80
CA GLU A 155 6.82 10.96 -19.78
C GLU A 155 6.51 9.65 -20.51
N PHE A 156 7.54 8.86 -20.79
CA PHE A 156 7.42 7.58 -21.47
C PHE A 156 8.27 6.51 -20.79
N ASN A 157 7.81 5.26 -20.88
CA ASN A 157 8.57 4.09 -20.43
C ASN A 157 9.01 4.16 -18.95
N GLU A 158 8.14 4.66 -18.08
CA GLU A 158 8.41 4.68 -16.65
C GLU A 158 7.50 3.73 -15.88
N LEU A 159 8.10 2.99 -14.95
CA LEU A 159 7.38 2.28 -13.92
C LEU A 159 7.53 3.01 -12.58
N ARG A 160 6.46 3.07 -11.80
CA ARG A 160 6.49 3.68 -10.48
C ARG A 160 6.89 2.65 -9.43
N VAL A 161 7.79 3.03 -8.53
CA VAL A 161 8.11 2.24 -7.34
C VAL A 161 6.90 2.22 -6.42
N SER A 162 6.46 1.02 -6.05
CA SER A 162 5.35 0.79 -5.15
C SER A 162 5.83 0.19 -3.84
N PHE A 163 5.36 0.78 -2.75
CA PHE A 163 5.62 0.34 -1.38
C PHE A 163 4.39 -0.35 -0.76
N SER A 164 3.34 -0.66 -1.52
CA SER A 164 2.03 -1.09 -0.98
C SER A 164 2.10 -2.25 0.01
N PHE A 165 3.06 -3.18 -0.10
CA PHE A 165 3.26 -4.25 0.88
C PHE A 165 3.87 -3.77 2.19
N HIS A 166 4.83 -2.83 2.13
CA HIS A 166 5.36 -2.15 3.30
C HIS A 166 4.30 -1.30 3.97
N GLU A 167 3.52 -0.55 3.19
CA GLU A 167 2.40 0.23 3.69
C GLU A 167 1.41 -0.69 4.42
N LYS A 168 1.05 -1.84 3.82
CA LYS A 168 0.21 -2.85 4.48
C LYS A 168 0.77 -3.29 5.83
N GLN A 169 2.07 -3.57 5.89
CA GLN A 169 2.74 -3.97 7.12
C GLN A 169 2.73 -2.87 8.19
N ILE A 170 3.00 -1.62 7.82
CA ILE A 170 2.96 -0.46 8.73
C ILE A 170 1.53 -0.28 9.25
N MET A 171 0.53 -0.30 8.36
CA MET A 171 -0.87 -0.13 8.72
C MET A 171 -1.39 -1.21 9.69
N ARG A 172 -0.96 -2.47 9.52
CA ARG A 172 -1.30 -3.56 10.44
C ARG A 172 -0.69 -3.41 11.83
N ASN A 173 0.43 -2.70 11.94
CA ASN A 173 1.13 -2.46 13.20
C ASN A 173 0.65 -1.20 13.94
N LEU A 174 -0.33 -0.47 13.41
CA LEU A 174 -0.89 0.68 14.11
C LEU A 174 -1.57 0.24 15.40
N ASN A 175 -1.30 0.97 16.48
CA ASN A 175 -2.09 0.84 17.70
C ASN A 175 -3.50 1.40 17.48
N THR A 176 -4.37 1.16 18.47
CA THR A 176 -5.78 1.58 18.40
C THR A 176 -5.93 3.08 18.13
N VAL A 177 -5.17 3.94 18.81
CA VAL A 177 -5.25 5.40 18.66
C VAL A 177 -4.81 5.84 17.27
N GLN A 178 -3.68 5.31 16.79
CA GLN A 178 -3.14 5.62 15.47
C GLN A 178 -4.08 5.19 14.34
N GLY A 179 -4.65 3.98 14.43
CA GLY A 179 -5.61 3.48 13.45
C GLY A 179 -6.93 4.25 13.45
N GLN A 180 -7.45 4.61 14.63
CA GLN A 180 -8.64 5.46 14.74
C GLN A 180 -8.41 6.85 14.14
N LEU A 181 -7.26 7.47 14.44
CA LEU A 181 -6.86 8.73 13.83
C LEU A 181 -6.82 8.61 12.30
N PHE A 182 -6.24 7.54 11.77
CA PHE A 182 -6.22 7.30 10.33
C PHE A 182 -7.62 7.21 9.72
N VAL A 183 -8.57 6.52 10.37
CA VAL A 183 -9.95 6.45 9.86
C VAL A 183 -10.58 7.84 9.76
N ILE A 184 -10.35 8.70 10.77
CA ILE A 184 -10.85 10.09 10.77
C ILE A 184 -10.20 10.89 9.64
N ILE A 185 -8.87 10.86 9.51
CA ILE A 185 -8.15 11.58 8.44
C ILE A 185 -8.63 11.09 7.07
N LYS A 186 -8.71 9.77 6.86
CA LYS A 186 -9.17 9.21 5.59
C LYS A 186 -10.61 9.60 5.28
N PHE A 187 -11.49 9.66 6.27
CA PHE A 187 -12.86 10.16 6.09
C PHE A 187 -12.86 11.61 5.61
N ILE A 188 -12.04 12.48 6.21
CA ILE A 188 -11.92 13.88 5.79
C ILE A 188 -11.50 13.95 4.31
N PHE A 189 -10.46 13.21 3.92
CA PHE A 189 -9.97 13.20 2.54
C PHE A 189 -10.93 12.55 1.53
N LYS A 190 -11.63 11.46 1.90
CA LYS A 190 -12.53 10.76 0.96
C LYS A 190 -13.90 11.43 0.85
N ARG A 191 -14.42 11.99 1.94
CA ARG A 191 -15.82 12.47 2.02
C ARG A 191 -15.88 13.97 2.22
N TYR A 192 -15.27 14.50 3.28
CA TYR A 192 -15.47 15.91 3.63
C TYR A 192 -14.87 16.88 2.59
N LEU A 193 -13.57 16.79 2.29
CA LEU A 193 -12.90 17.76 1.42
C LEU A 193 -13.49 17.79 0.00
N PRO A 194 -13.74 16.65 -0.68
CA PRO A 194 -14.29 16.68 -2.03
C PRO A 194 -15.73 17.22 -2.09
N HIS A 195 -16.58 16.84 -1.13
CA HIS A 195 -18.01 17.20 -1.16
C HIS A 195 -18.29 18.59 -0.57
N THR A 196 -17.45 19.07 0.36
CA THR A 196 -17.67 20.34 1.07
C THR A 196 -16.76 21.46 0.57
N LEU A 197 -15.51 21.16 0.20
CA LEU A 197 -14.51 22.16 -0.20
C LEU A 197 -14.11 22.09 -1.68
N ALA A 198 -14.76 21.22 -2.46
CA ALA A 198 -14.52 21.06 -3.91
C ALA A 198 -13.05 20.84 -4.27
N THR A 199 -12.34 19.97 -3.52
CA THR A 199 -10.92 19.65 -3.75
C THR A 199 -10.73 18.24 -4.35
N PRO A 200 -11.06 18.00 -5.64
CA PRO A 200 -11.00 16.67 -6.24
C PRO A 200 -9.57 16.11 -6.36
N GLY A 201 -8.54 16.95 -6.30
CA GLY A 201 -7.14 16.53 -6.35
C GLY A 201 -6.65 15.79 -5.09
N LEU A 202 -7.33 15.95 -3.96
CA LEU A 202 -6.93 15.32 -2.69
C LEU A 202 -7.53 13.92 -2.56
N LYS A 203 -6.68 12.91 -2.81
CA LYS A 203 -7.01 11.48 -2.68
C LYS A 203 -6.71 10.91 -1.29
N THR A 204 -7.30 9.75 -1.00
CA THR A 204 -7.06 8.95 0.22
C THR A 204 -5.60 8.57 0.44
N TYR A 205 -4.79 8.48 -0.61
CA TYR A 205 -3.35 8.21 -0.48
C TYR A 205 -2.64 9.34 0.30
N HIS A 206 -3.05 10.60 0.13
CA HIS A 206 -2.48 11.71 0.91
C HIS A 206 -2.76 11.58 2.41
N ALA A 207 -3.94 11.05 2.80
CA ALA A 207 -4.24 10.78 4.20
C ALA A 207 -3.27 9.75 4.80
N LYS A 208 -2.91 8.71 4.02
CA LYS A 208 -1.96 7.68 4.45
C LYS A 208 -0.54 8.23 4.53
N THR A 209 -0.10 8.99 3.53
CA THR A 209 1.21 9.67 3.55
C THR A 209 1.32 10.63 4.73
N LEU A 210 0.27 11.39 5.03
CA LEU A 210 0.24 12.29 6.19
C LEU A 210 0.36 11.51 7.51
N LEU A 211 -0.34 10.38 7.64
CA LEU A 211 -0.20 9.51 8.82
C LEU A 211 1.25 9.02 8.96
N PHE A 212 1.87 8.51 7.90
CA PHE A 212 3.25 8.02 7.96
C PHE A 212 4.24 9.12 8.36
N PHE A 213 4.04 10.34 7.86
CA PHE A 213 4.83 11.48 8.30
C PHE A 213 4.66 11.78 9.79
N MET A 214 3.43 11.71 10.31
CA MET A 214 3.17 11.86 11.75
C MET A 214 3.82 10.74 12.58
N LEU A 215 3.82 9.51 12.07
CA LEU A 215 4.45 8.36 12.73
C LEU A 215 5.97 8.46 12.74
N GLU A 216 6.60 8.84 11.63
CA GLU A 216 8.05 9.08 11.54
C GLU A 216 8.49 10.12 12.58
N LYS A 217 7.70 11.19 12.75
CA LYS A 217 8.03 12.31 13.64
C LYS A 217 7.67 12.07 15.12
N HIS A 218 6.61 11.32 15.40
CA HIS A 218 6.00 11.25 16.74
C HIS A 218 5.59 9.84 17.19
N GLY A 219 5.59 8.85 16.30
CA GLY A 219 4.95 7.56 16.51
C GLY A 219 5.66 6.61 17.46
N MET A 220 6.98 6.75 17.64
CA MET A 220 7.79 5.77 18.38
C MET A 220 8.35 6.27 19.73
N HIS A 221 8.22 7.55 20.05
CA HIS A 221 8.90 8.12 21.23
C HIS A 221 8.17 7.97 22.56
N ASN A 222 6.93 7.46 22.61
CA ASN A 222 6.17 7.39 23.87
C ASN A 222 5.05 6.33 23.82
N ALA A 223 5.34 5.05 23.59
CA ALA A 223 4.31 4.00 23.64
C ALA A 223 3.53 4.00 24.97
N SER A 224 4.19 4.34 26.08
CA SER A 224 3.60 4.44 27.42
C SER A 224 2.65 5.63 27.65
N LYS A 225 2.53 6.58 26.71
CA LYS A 225 1.59 7.71 26.83
C LYS A 225 0.26 7.48 26.12
N TRP A 226 0.11 6.35 25.42
CA TRP A 226 -1.05 6.07 24.56
C TRP A 226 -1.86 4.83 24.97
N GLU A 227 -1.52 4.23 26.12
CA GLU A 227 -2.33 3.21 26.83
C GLU A 227 -3.29 3.89 27.81
#